data_AF-A0ABD4Z2I7-F1
#
_entry.id   AF-A0ABD4Z2I7-F1
#
_cell.length_a   1.000
_cell.length_b   1.000
_cell.length_c   1.000
_cell.angle_alpha   90.00
_cell.angle_beta   90.00
_cell.angle_gamma   90.00
#
_symmetry.space_group_name_H-M   'P 1'
#
loop_
_entity.id
_entity.type
_entity.pdbx_description
1 polymer ?
#
loop_
_entity_poly.entity_id
_entity_poly.type
_entity_poly.pdbx_seq_one_letter_code
_entity_poly.pdbx_strand_id
1 'polypeptide(L)'
;MTSRRALVFLLSLLAAPSGAAVVYDNHGLVVDVATGSRSDWNTGQRQTTRATTITFQGKSLCGADVGALLFPGSNAPQARAFFCPGPVAILETDAVLAFFTSSSASTVLAHLQVVNGALRVQRLPISDKPDRDRIHGTRFEDSRLLGWTRVNSAWNETVMIRHAPLKAKNLGPGKLLDVAGDVAYLAIPPGRDVVVLQPATHVKDAHGYLQYVPEVSKFVDTPLAFRAVRLSDGRELARLDFKDTCVGLPALQFERPGAKAASGSSPVIAFDDVPAWRANALELTQAQGRATLRLKPGVALPRKAGCNAS
;
A
#
# COMPACT_ATOMS: atom_id res chain seq x y z
N MET A 1 -33.26 -40.93 57.39
CA MET A 1 -33.75 -39.75 56.65
C MET A 1 -32.55 -39.03 56.05
N THR A 2 -32.66 -38.73 54.76
CA THR A 2 -31.58 -38.49 53.79
C THR A 2 -30.84 -37.16 53.94
N SER A 3 -29.51 -37.25 53.97
CA SER A 3 -28.55 -36.17 53.72
C SER A 3 -28.59 -35.75 52.25
N ARG A 4 -28.71 -34.45 51.97
CA ARG A 4 -28.52 -33.87 50.63
C ARG A 4 -27.35 -32.89 50.67
N ARG A 5 -26.22 -33.32 50.10
CA ARG A 5 -25.09 -32.46 49.74
C ARG A 5 -25.41 -31.78 48.41
N ALA A 6 -25.35 -30.45 48.39
CA ALA A 6 -25.40 -29.66 47.18
C ALA A 6 -24.07 -29.85 46.41
N LEU A 7 -24.14 -30.34 45.17
CA LEU A 7 -23.03 -30.31 44.24
C LEU A 7 -23.14 -29.02 43.42
N VAL A 8 -22.20 -28.11 43.65
CA VAL A 8 -21.96 -26.93 42.83
C VAL A 8 -21.25 -27.40 41.55
N PHE A 9 -21.94 -27.34 40.42
CA PHE A 9 -21.35 -27.50 39.10
C PHE A 9 -20.58 -26.21 38.75
N LEU A 10 -19.27 -26.22 38.93
CA LEU A 10 -18.39 -25.21 38.33
C LEU A 10 -18.31 -25.47 36.82
N LEU A 11 -19.10 -24.72 36.05
CA LEU A 11 -18.89 -24.53 34.62
C LEU A 11 -17.57 -23.76 34.44
N SER A 12 -16.51 -24.49 34.16
CA SER A 12 -15.27 -23.95 33.61
C SER A 12 -15.57 -23.38 32.21
N LEU A 13 -15.87 -22.09 32.18
CA LEU A 13 -15.76 -21.26 30.97
C LEU A 13 -14.32 -21.35 30.47
N LEU A 14 -14.09 -22.22 29.49
CA LEU A 14 -12.94 -22.12 28.60
C LEU A 14 -13.07 -20.77 27.90
N ALA A 15 -12.34 -19.77 28.40
CA ALA A 15 -12.09 -18.53 27.68
C ALA A 15 -11.34 -18.92 26.40
N ALA A 16 -12.07 -19.04 25.29
CA ALA A 16 -11.46 -19.10 23.97
C ALA A 16 -10.54 -17.88 23.83
N PRO A 17 -9.29 -18.03 23.36
CA PRO A 17 -8.46 -16.87 23.09
C PRO A 17 -9.17 -16.03 22.04
N SER A 18 -9.73 -14.90 22.46
CA SER A 18 -10.19 -13.87 21.54
C SER A 18 -8.97 -13.47 20.71
N GLY A 19 -8.96 -13.71 19.40
CA GLY A 19 -7.77 -13.41 18.64
C GLY A 19 -7.98 -13.34 17.15
N ALA A 20 -8.36 -14.45 16.53
CA ALA A 20 -8.40 -14.61 15.07
C ALA A 20 -9.85 -14.68 14.54
N ALA A 21 -10.13 -13.90 13.51
CA ALA A 21 -11.36 -13.98 12.74
C ALA A 21 -11.06 -14.57 11.35
N VAL A 22 -11.82 -15.59 10.96
CA VAL A 22 -11.81 -16.10 9.58
C VAL A 22 -12.43 -15.01 8.69
N VAL A 23 -11.64 -14.44 7.79
CA VAL A 23 -12.08 -13.39 6.85
C VAL A 23 -12.32 -13.93 5.45
N TYR A 24 -11.89 -15.16 5.19
CA TYR A 24 -12.11 -15.88 3.95
C TYR A 24 -12.01 -17.38 4.20
N ASP A 25 -12.96 -18.14 3.68
CA ASP A 25 -12.95 -19.60 3.68
C ASP A 25 -13.67 -20.09 2.44
N ASN A 26 -12.90 -20.54 1.46
CA ASN A 26 -13.46 -21.13 0.24
C ASN A 26 -12.51 -22.15 -0.37
N HIS A 27 -13.05 -23.27 -0.85
CA HIS A 27 -12.31 -24.35 -1.53
C HIS A 27 -11.04 -24.82 -0.79
N GLY A 28 -11.05 -24.79 0.55
CA GLY A 28 -9.93 -25.19 1.39
C GLY A 28 -8.82 -24.14 1.50
N LEU A 29 -8.96 -22.96 0.89
CA LEU A 29 -8.15 -21.77 1.17
C LEU A 29 -8.83 -20.97 2.27
N VAL A 30 -8.15 -20.84 3.41
CA VAL A 30 -8.65 -20.15 4.60
C VAL A 30 -7.72 -18.99 4.94
N VAL A 31 -8.29 -17.84 5.27
CA VAL A 31 -7.55 -16.68 5.77
C VAL A 31 -8.07 -16.28 7.13
N ASP A 32 -7.19 -16.33 8.10
CA ASP A 32 -7.41 -15.89 9.47
C ASP A 32 -6.68 -14.59 9.73
N VAL A 33 -7.36 -13.64 10.36
CA VAL A 33 -6.77 -12.37 10.78
C VAL A 33 -6.85 -12.28 12.29
N ALA A 34 -5.68 -12.30 12.94
CA ALA A 34 -5.57 -12.05 14.36
C ALA A 34 -5.24 -10.58 14.64
N THR A 35 -5.97 -9.97 15.56
CA THR A 35 -5.64 -8.63 16.08
C THR A 35 -5.20 -8.74 17.53
N GLY A 36 -4.07 -8.13 17.85
CA GLY A 36 -3.50 -8.13 19.19
C GLY A 36 -3.06 -6.73 19.60
N SER A 37 -2.57 -6.61 20.83
CA SER A 37 -1.89 -5.41 21.28
C SER A 37 -0.57 -5.78 21.92
N ARG A 38 0.50 -5.09 21.53
CA ARG A 38 1.83 -5.19 22.12
C ARG A 38 2.27 -3.81 22.58
N SER A 39 2.81 -3.70 23.78
CA SER A 39 3.49 -2.46 24.18
C SER A 39 4.83 -2.37 23.44
N ASP A 40 5.03 -1.25 22.75
CA ASP A 40 6.32 -0.87 22.20
C ASP A 40 7.28 -0.59 23.36
N TRP A 41 8.41 -1.30 23.38
CA TRP A 41 9.34 -1.26 24.50
C TRP A 41 10.15 0.04 24.56
N ASN A 42 10.28 0.76 23.44
CA ASN A 42 11.00 2.04 23.36
C ASN A 42 10.13 3.21 23.81
N THR A 43 8.85 3.18 23.45
CA THR A 43 7.91 4.30 23.65
C THR A 43 6.91 4.05 24.78
N GLY A 44 6.80 2.82 25.28
CA GLY A 44 5.78 2.40 26.25
C GLY A 44 4.37 2.37 25.68
N GLN A 45 4.17 2.76 24.41
CA GLN A 45 2.85 2.89 23.81
C GLN A 45 2.30 1.53 23.36
N ARG A 46 1.01 1.29 23.61
CA ARG A 46 0.31 0.11 23.08
C ARG A 46 0.14 0.21 21.57
N GLN A 47 0.93 -0.59 20.85
CA GLN A 47 0.74 -0.85 19.43
C GLN A 47 -0.30 -1.95 19.24
N THR A 48 -1.13 -1.79 18.21
CA THR A 48 -2.05 -2.86 17.78
C THR A 48 -1.32 -3.66 16.72
N THR A 49 -1.21 -4.97 16.91
CA THR A 49 -0.62 -5.87 15.92
C THR A 49 -1.73 -6.54 15.13
N ARG A 50 -1.50 -6.75 13.83
CA ARG A 50 -2.37 -7.54 12.98
C ARG A 50 -1.53 -8.64 12.36
N ALA A 51 -1.84 -9.89 12.67
CA ALA A 51 -1.22 -11.06 12.07
C ALA A 51 -2.22 -11.70 11.11
N THR A 52 -1.74 -12.16 9.96
CA THR A 52 -2.55 -12.89 8.99
C THR A 52 -1.98 -14.29 8.85
N THR A 53 -2.85 -15.29 8.87
CA THR A 53 -2.51 -16.67 8.58
C THR A 53 -3.31 -17.07 7.35
N ILE A 54 -2.63 -17.65 6.36
CA ILE A 54 -3.28 -18.21 5.18
C ILE A 54 -2.96 -19.69 5.17
N THR A 55 -3.98 -20.53 5.09
CA THR A 55 -3.82 -21.99 4.98
C THR A 55 -4.49 -22.50 3.71
N PHE A 56 -3.91 -23.52 3.11
CA PHE A 56 -4.53 -24.27 2.02
C PHE A 56 -4.53 -25.76 2.38
N GLN A 57 -5.73 -26.38 2.42
CA GLN A 57 -5.93 -27.77 2.85
C GLN A 57 -5.29 -28.07 4.22
N GLY A 58 -5.42 -27.11 5.16
CA GLY A 58 -4.84 -27.21 6.50
C GLY A 58 -3.34 -26.94 6.59
N LYS A 59 -2.63 -26.77 5.47
CA LYS A 59 -1.21 -26.41 5.47
C LYS A 59 -1.03 -24.89 5.40
N SER A 60 -0.27 -24.34 6.36
CA SER A 60 0.07 -22.91 6.38
C SER A 60 0.95 -22.52 5.18
N LEU A 61 0.63 -21.41 4.52
CA LEU A 61 1.43 -20.80 3.47
C LEU A 61 2.52 -19.89 4.06
N CYS A 62 3.34 -20.42 4.97
CA CYS A 62 4.44 -19.72 5.62
C CYS A 62 5.63 -20.68 5.74
N GLY A 63 6.71 -20.39 5.02
CA GLY A 63 7.81 -21.34 4.86
C GLY A 63 8.74 -21.04 3.70
N ALA A 64 9.77 -21.88 3.56
CA ALA A 64 10.67 -21.86 2.41
C ALA A 64 10.01 -22.45 1.14
N ASP A 65 9.02 -23.34 1.31
CA ASP A 65 8.23 -23.92 0.22
C ASP A 65 7.34 -22.88 -0.48
N VAL A 66 6.94 -21.82 0.24
CA VAL A 66 6.23 -20.68 -0.34
C VAL A 66 7.08 -19.94 -1.38
N GLY A 67 8.40 -19.88 -1.20
CA GLY A 67 9.31 -19.29 -2.19
C GLY A 67 9.22 -19.98 -3.56
N ALA A 68 9.11 -21.31 -3.57
CA ALA A 68 8.92 -22.09 -4.80
C ALA A 68 7.53 -21.88 -5.44
N LEU A 69 6.50 -21.60 -4.64
CA LEU A 69 5.17 -21.23 -5.14
C LEU A 69 5.15 -19.83 -5.77
N LEU A 70 5.87 -18.86 -5.19
CA LEU A 70 5.94 -17.47 -5.67
C LEU A 70 6.84 -17.31 -6.90
N PHE A 71 7.87 -18.16 -7.02
CA PHE A 71 8.87 -18.13 -8.09
C PHE A 71 9.04 -19.52 -8.74
N PRO A 72 7.99 -20.04 -9.42
CA PRO A 72 8.02 -21.38 -9.97
C PRO A 72 9.15 -21.54 -11.00
N GLY A 73 9.95 -22.60 -10.85
CA GLY A 73 11.06 -22.93 -11.75
C GLY A 73 12.26 -21.98 -11.69
N SER A 74 12.29 -21.03 -10.74
CA SER A 74 13.42 -20.11 -10.59
C SER A 74 14.52 -20.72 -9.72
N ASN A 75 15.76 -20.61 -10.19
CA ASN A 75 16.96 -20.94 -9.41
C ASN A 75 17.53 -19.74 -8.64
N ALA A 76 16.85 -18.58 -8.69
CA ALA A 76 17.31 -17.38 -8.00
C ALA A 76 17.23 -17.56 -6.47
N PRO A 77 18.12 -16.94 -5.68
CA PRO A 77 18.14 -17.07 -4.22
C PRO A 77 16.78 -16.79 -3.55
N GLN A 78 16.03 -15.83 -4.09
CA GLN A 78 14.69 -15.46 -3.62
C GLN A 78 13.66 -16.59 -3.68
N ALA A 79 13.80 -17.57 -4.59
CA ALA A 79 12.90 -18.73 -4.65
C ALA A 79 13.08 -19.68 -3.46
N ARG A 80 14.19 -19.55 -2.72
CA ARG A 80 14.50 -20.33 -1.50
C ARG A 80 14.30 -19.52 -0.22
N ALA A 81 13.86 -18.26 -0.34
CA ALA A 81 13.64 -17.41 0.80
C ALA A 81 12.42 -17.87 1.61
N PHE A 82 12.47 -17.63 2.91
CA PHE A 82 11.36 -17.91 3.82
C PHE A 82 10.34 -16.79 3.70
N PHE A 83 9.15 -17.09 3.20
CA PHE A 83 8.05 -16.14 3.06
C PHE A 83 6.90 -16.52 3.97
N CYS A 84 6.27 -15.51 4.57
CA CYS A 84 5.02 -15.67 5.31
C CYS A 84 4.01 -14.62 4.86
N PRO A 85 2.71 -14.94 5.00
CA PRO A 85 1.66 -14.07 4.53
C PRO A 85 1.55 -12.86 5.45
N GLY A 86 1.44 -11.69 4.84
CA GLY A 86 1.10 -10.44 5.46
C GLY A 86 -0.37 -10.11 5.25
N PRO A 87 -0.73 -8.82 5.31
CA PRO A 87 -2.09 -8.37 5.05
C PRO A 87 -2.65 -8.86 3.72
N VAL A 88 -3.96 -9.04 3.70
CA VAL A 88 -4.74 -9.53 2.54
C VAL A 88 -5.83 -8.55 2.13
N ALA A 89 -6.25 -8.63 0.87
CA ALA A 89 -7.50 -8.11 0.37
C ALA A 89 -8.32 -9.27 -0.21
N ILE A 90 -9.55 -9.42 0.25
CA ILE A 90 -10.49 -10.42 -0.26
C ILE A 90 -11.13 -9.86 -1.51
N LEU A 91 -11.12 -10.63 -2.58
CA LEU A 91 -11.69 -10.23 -3.87
C LEU A 91 -13.10 -10.81 -4.02
N GLU A 92 -13.94 -10.12 -4.77
CA GLU A 92 -15.26 -10.60 -5.17
C GLU A 92 -15.22 -11.81 -6.12
N THR A 93 -14.02 -12.20 -6.60
CA THR A 93 -13.81 -13.27 -7.58
C THR A 93 -13.38 -14.61 -6.94
N ASP A 94 -13.81 -14.89 -5.71
CA ASP A 94 -13.38 -16.07 -4.94
C ASP A 94 -11.86 -16.25 -4.91
N ALA A 95 -11.17 -15.14 -4.64
CA ALA A 95 -9.73 -15.07 -4.62
C ALA A 95 -9.23 -14.07 -3.59
N VAL A 96 -7.93 -14.11 -3.31
CA VAL A 96 -7.29 -13.28 -2.30
C VAL A 96 -6.03 -12.63 -2.89
N LEU A 97 -5.88 -11.32 -2.74
CA LEU A 97 -4.58 -10.67 -2.86
C LEU A 97 -3.87 -10.74 -1.51
N ALA A 98 -2.63 -11.20 -1.50
CA ALA A 98 -1.83 -11.35 -0.31
C ALA A 98 -0.44 -10.76 -0.51
N PHE A 99 0.04 -10.02 0.47
CA PHE A 99 1.46 -9.74 0.58
C PHE A 99 2.18 -10.94 1.17
N PHE A 100 3.36 -11.25 0.65
CA PHE A 100 4.29 -12.21 1.23
C PHE A 100 5.58 -11.49 1.57
N THR A 101 5.94 -11.50 2.84
CA THR A 101 7.12 -10.81 3.37
C THR A 101 8.21 -11.80 3.72
N SER A 102 9.46 -11.39 3.54
CA SER A 102 10.65 -12.15 3.92
C SER A 102 11.67 -11.21 4.54
N SER A 103 12.50 -11.72 5.45
CA SER A 103 13.66 -11.00 5.97
C SER A 103 14.86 -11.02 5.00
N SER A 104 14.86 -11.93 4.02
CA SER A 104 15.97 -12.15 3.09
C SER A 104 15.62 -11.90 1.62
N ALA A 105 14.40 -11.47 1.32
CA ALA A 105 13.93 -11.16 -0.02
C ALA A 105 12.92 -10.01 -0.03
N SER A 106 12.71 -9.40 -1.21
CA SER A 106 11.72 -8.32 -1.37
C SER A 106 10.29 -8.82 -1.13
N THR A 107 9.44 -7.95 -0.60
CA THR A 107 8.00 -8.24 -0.44
C THR A 107 7.37 -8.53 -1.80
N VAL A 108 6.55 -9.57 -1.84
CA VAL A 108 5.84 -10.01 -3.04
C VAL A 108 4.33 -9.78 -2.86
N LEU A 109 3.68 -9.25 -3.89
CA LEU A 109 2.21 -9.26 -3.98
C LEU A 109 1.78 -10.43 -4.87
N ALA A 110 0.88 -11.27 -4.37
CA ALA A 110 0.38 -12.43 -5.09
C ALA A 110 -1.14 -12.54 -5.04
N HIS A 111 -1.71 -13.03 -6.13
CA HIS A 111 -3.08 -13.46 -6.24
C HIS A 111 -3.17 -14.96 -5.95
N LEU A 112 -4.02 -15.32 -5.00
CA LEU A 112 -4.28 -16.68 -4.55
C LEU A 112 -5.69 -17.06 -4.96
N GLN A 113 -5.82 -18.13 -5.74
CA GLN A 113 -7.10 -18.65 -6.17
C GLN A 113 -7.05 -20.17 -6.19
N VAL A 114 -8.13 -20.85 -5.82
CA VAL A 114 -8.23 -22.30 -5.96
C VAL A 114 -8.96 -22.62 -7.26
N VAL A 115 -8.29 -23.35 -8.16
CA VAL A 115 -8.86 -23.75 -9.45
C VAL A 115 -8.71 -25.26 -9.60
N ASN A 116 -9.83 -25.95 -9.83
CA ASN A 116 -9.89 -27.42 -9.92
C ASN A 116 -9.26 -28.12 -8.70
N GLY A 117 -9.53 -27.59 -7.49
CA GLY A 117 -9.00 -28.13 -6.24
C GLY A 117 -7.51 -27.89 -5.99
N ALA A 118 -6.82 -27.16 -6.87
CA ALA A 118 -5.40 -26.81 -6.72
C ALA A 118 -5.22 -25.32 -6.46
N LEU A 119 -4.34 -24.98 -5.50
CA LEU A 119 -3.95 -23.60 -5.26
C LEU A 119 -3.14 -23.06 -6.43
N ARG A 120 -3.63 -21.98 -7.03
CA ARG A 120 -2.93 -21.17 -8.02
C ARG A 120 -2.41 -19.91 -7.32
N VAL A 121 -1.10 -19.77 -7.35
CA VAL A 121 -0.39 -18.59 -6.85
C VAL A 121 0.16 -17.85 -8.06
N GLN A 122 -0.31 -16.63 -8.29
CA GLN A 122 0.16 -15.79 -9.37
C GLN A 122 0.79 -14.53 -8.78
N ARG A 123 2.09 -14.33 -9.04
CA ARG A 123 2.77 -13.09 -8.69
C ARG A 123 2.19 -11.94 -9.52
N LEU A 124 1.81 -10.85 -8.87
CA LEU A 124 1.25 -9.68 -9.53
C LEU A 124 2.32 -8.59 -9.64
N PRO A 125 2.95 -8.40 -10.81
CA PRO A 125 3.88 -7.31 -11.01
C PRO A 125 3.12 -5.98 -10.90
N ILE A 126 3.67 -5.04 -10.16
CA ILE A 126 3.07 -3.70 -9.97
C ILE A 126 3.59 -2.69 -10.99
N SER A 127 4.61 -3.06 -11.76
CA SER A 127 5.24 -2.22 -12.78
C SER A 127 5.67 -3.09 -13.96
N ASP A 128 5.52 -2.57 -15.18
CA ASP A 128 6.06 -3.21 -16.38
C ASP A 128 7.60 -3.08 -16.46
N LYS A 129 8.19 -2.16 -15.68
CA LYS A 129 9.64 -1.98 -15.54
C LYS A 129 10.16 -2.82 -14.36
N PRO A 130 11.04 -3.82 -14.58
CA PRO A 130 11.49 -4.74 -13.53
C PRO A 130 12.23 -4.07 -12.37
N ASP A 131 12.99 -3.02 -12.64
CA ASP A 131 13.70 -2.21 -11.64
C ASP A 131 12.74 -1.43 -10.73
N ARG A 132 11.49 -1.24 -11.17
CA ARG A 132 10.40 -0.56 -10.43
C ARG A 132 9.33 -1.51 -9.88
N ASP A 133 9.55 -2.83 -9.90
CA ASP A 133 8.61 -3.84 -9.40
C ASP A 133 8.85 -4.16 -7.92
N ARG A 134 8.79 -3.14 -7.05
CA ARG A 134 8.97 -3.30 -5.58
C ARG A 134 7.90 -2.56 -4.79
N ILE A 135 7.51 -3.15 -3.66
CA ILE A 135 6.47 -2.65 -2.76
C ILE A 135 7.11 -1.85 -1.61
N HIS A 136 6.55 -0.67 -1.29
CA HIS A 136 7.02 0.17 -0.16
C HIS A 136 6.56 -0.34 1.21
N GLY A 137 5.38 -0.97 1.25
CA GLY A 137 4.76 -1.46 2.46
C GLY A 137 3.58 -2.39 2.16
N THR A 138 3.11 -3.11 3.17
CA THR A 138 2.15 -4.21 3.01
C THR A 138 0.70 -3.82 3.24
N ARG A 139 0.36 -2.56 3.00
CA ARG A 139 -1.01 -2.05 3.21
C ARG A 139 -1.77 -2.03 1.89
N PHE A 140 -2.97 -2.62 1.92
CA PHE A 140 -3.99 -2.34 0.92
C PHE A 140 -4.72 -1.05 1.30
N GLU A 141 -4.81 -0.16 0.32
CA GLU A 141 -5.42 1.15 0.42
C GLU A 141 -6.74 1.16 -0.34
N ASP A 142 -7.65 2.04 0.09
CA ASP A 142 -8.93 2.20 -0.57
C ASP A 142 -8.71 2.84 -1.96
N SER A 143 -9.28 2.19 -2.97
CA SER A 143 -9.17 2.53 -4.38
C SER A 143 -10.24 3.53 -4.85
N ARG A 144 -11.25 3.81 -4.00
CA ARG A 144 -12.47 4.58 -4.31
C ARG A 144 -13.35 3.95 -5.39
N LEU A 145 -13.06 2.72 -5.81
CA LEU A 145 -13.79 1.99 -6.84
C LEU A 145 -14.08 0.55 -6.39
N LEU A 146 -15.32 0.11 -6.59
CA LEU A 146 -15.69 -1.29 -6.37
C LEU A 146 -14.96 -2.19 -7.37
N GLY A 147 -14.43 -3.33 -6.90
CA GLY A 147 -13.65 -4.27 -7.72
C GLY A 147 -12.23 -3.80 -8.04
N TRP A 148 -11.73 -2.83 -7.27
CA TRP A 148 -10.36 -2.35 -7.33
C TRP A 148 -9.74 -2.26 -5.93
N THR A 149 -8.44 -2.46 -5.86
CA THR A 149 -7.62 -2.23 -4.67
C THR A 149 -6.45 -1.32 -5.03
N ARG A 150 -5.97 -0.52 -4.07
CA ARG A 150 -4.79 0.34 -4.26
C ARG A 150 -3.62 -0.13 -3.39
N VAL A 151 -2.41 0.01 -3.90
CA VAL A 151 -1.16 -0.18 -3.15
C VAL A 151 -0.15 0.90 -3.55
N ASN A 152 0.92 1.05 -2.77
CA ASN A 152 2.02 1.96 -3.08
C ASN A 152 3.29 1.19 -3.48
N SER A 153 3.91 1.60 -4.59
CA SER A 153 5.24 1.11 -4.96
C SER A 153 6.31 1.70 -4.04
N ALA A 154 7.50 1.08 -4.00
CA ALA A 154 8.66 1.53 -3.23
C ALA A 154 9.09 2.98 -3.55
N TRP A 155 8.63 3.54 -4.67
CA TRP A 155 8.87 4.92 -5.11
C TRP A 155 7.71 5.87 -4.79
N ASN A 156 6.80 5.50 -3.88
CA ASN A 156 5.61 6.28 -3.53
C ASN A 156 4.68 6.54 -4.73
N GLU A 157 4.60 5.58 -5.65
CA GLU A 157 3.67 5.63 -6.78
C GLU A 157 2.37 4.94 -6.43
N THR A 158 1.25 5.50 -6.90
CA THR A 158 -0.06 4.88 -6.77
C THR A 158 -0.20 3.76 -7.79
N VAL A 159 -0.46 2.54 -7.31
CA VAL A 159 -0.75 1.38 -8.16
C VAL A 159 -2.20 0.95 -7.91
N MET A 160 -2.99 0.92 -8.96
CA MET A 160 -4.38 0.44 -8.95
C MET A 160 -4.43 -0.99 -9.44
N ILE A 161 -5.15 -1.85 -8.74
CA ILE A 161 -5.29 -3.27 -9.08
C ILE A 161 -6.77 -3.54 -9.34
N ARG A 162 -7.11 -3.82 -10.60
CA ARG A 162 -8.44 -4.31 -10.97
C ARG A 162 -8.53 -5.78 -10.61
N HIS A 163 -9.64 -6.22 -10.03
CA HIS A 163 -9.83 -7.61 -9.62
C HIS A 163 -10.30 -8.49 -10.79
N ALA A 164 -11.16 -7.96 -11.68
CA ALA A 164 -11.69 -8.69 -12.83
C ALA A 164 -11.71 -7.84 -14.12
N PRO A 165 -10.89 -8.16 -15.15
CA PRO A 165 -9.78 -9.11 -15.10
C PRO A 165 -8.64 -8.60 -14.19
N LEU A 166 -7.92 -9.54 -13.57
CA LEU A 166 -6.82 -9.21 -12.66
C LEU A 166 -5.71 -8.45 -13.39
N LYS A 167 -5.53 -7.17 -13.06
CA LYS A 167 -4.46 -6.35 -13.64
C LYS A 167 -4.04 -5.23 -12.70
N ALA A 168 -2.74 -5.18 -12.40
CA ALA A 168 -2.14 -4.01 -11.77
C ALA A 168 -1.80 -2.94 -12.81
N LYS A 169 -2.00 -1.68 -12.43
CA LYS A 169 -1.68 -0.51 -13.22
C LYS A 169 -1.00 0.53 -12.34
N ASN A 170 0.27 0.79 -12.63
CA ASN A 170 1.00 1.88 -12.01
C ASN A 170 0.59 3.21 -12.64
N LEU A 171 0.04 4.12 -11.84
CA LEU A 171 -0.35 5.47 -12.25
C LEU A 171 0.79 6.49 -12.04
N GLY A 172 1.91 6.05 -11.50
CA GLY A 172 3.08 6.88 -11.20
C GLY A 172 2.92 7.67 -9.89
N PRO A 173 3.74 8.72 -9.70
CA PRO A 173 3.85 9.43 -8.44
C PRO A 173 2.58 10.17 -8.04
N GLY A 174 2.31 10.20 -6.73
CA GLY A 174 1.23 10.96 -6.12
C GLY A 174 0.25 10.08 -5.35
N LYS A 175 -0.57 10.73 -4.52
CA LYS A 175 -1.64 10.15 -3.72
C LYS A 175 -2.98 10.32 -4.39
N LEU A 176 -3.82 9.28 -4.36
CA LEU A 176 -5.14 9.28 -4.99
C LEU A 176 -6.09 10.26 -4.29
N LEU A 177 -6.54 11.27 -5.04
CA LEU A 177 -7.60 12.17 -4.62
C LEU A 177 -8.97 11.58 -4.91
N ASP A 178 -9.15 11.12 -6.14
CA ASP A 178 -10.42 10.66 -6.64
C ASP A 178 -10.30 9.89 -7.95
N VAL A 179 -11.35 9.13 -8.30
CA VAL A 179 -11.54 8.57 -9.63
C VAL A 179 -12.90 9.00 -10.18
N ALA A 180 -12.89 9.73 -11.30
CA ALA A 180 -14.11 10.15 -12.00
C ALA A 180 -14.12 9.58 -13.42
N GLY A 181 -15.01 8.64 -13.69
CA GLY A 181 -15.00 7.88 -14.94
C GLY A 181 -13.71 7.07 -15.10
N ASP A 182 -13.03 7.22 -16.24
CA ASP A 182 -11.73 6.58 -16.52
C ASP A 182 -10.52 7.47 -16.14
N VAL A 183 -10.73 8.50 -15.30
CA VAL A 183 -9.65 9.42 -14.89
C VAL A 183 -9.42 9.36 -13.39
N ALA A 184 -8.19 8.97 -13.01
CA ALA A 184 -7.68 9.07 -11.66
C ALA A 184 -6.99 10.44 -11.47
N TYR A 185 -7.38 11.15 -10.42
CA TYR A 185 -6.77 12.41 -10.00
C TYR A 185 -5.79 12.15 -8.87
N LEU A 186 -4.54 12.54 -9.05
CA LEU A 186 -3.48 12.37 -8.07
C LEU A 186 -2.96 13.73 -7.60
N ALA A 187 -2.61 13.84 -6.33
CA ALA A 187 -1.82 14.95 -5.79
C ALA A 187 -0.40 14.46 -5.51
N ILE A 188 0.61 15.22 -5.93
CA ILE A 188 1.99 15.09 -5.46
C ILE A 188 2.14 16.14 -4.35
N PRO A 189 2.09 15.76 -3.07
CA PRO A 189 2.25 16.73 -1.99
C PRO A 189 3.64 17.37 -2.09
N PRO A 190 3.79 18.65 -1.68
CA PRO A 190 5.10 19.26 -1.62
C PRO A 190 5.96 18.51 -0.60
N GLY A 191 7.19 18.21 -0.95
CA GLY A 191 8.06 17.38 -0.14
C GLY A 191 9.52 17.71 -0.34
N ARG A 192 10.37 16.73 -0.06
CA ARG A 192 11.79 16.78 -0.37
C ARG A 192 12.17 15.46 -1.03
N ASP A 193 12.76 15.54 -2.21
CA ASP A 193 13.32 14.38 -2.90
C ASP A 193 14.83 14.34 -2.68
N VAL A 194 15.39 13.13 -2.65
CA VAL A 194 16.83 12.89 -2.59
C VAL A 194 17.34 12.83 -4.03
N VAL A 195 18.19 13.77 -4.41
CA VAL A 195 18.93 13.72 -5.67
C VAL A 195 20.35 13.27 -5.38
N VAL A 196 20.76 12.19 -6.04
CA VAL A 196 22.13 11.68 -6.00
C VAL A 196 23.02 12.60 -6.81
N LEU A 197 23.95 13.27 -6.14
CA LEU A 197 24.97 14.10 -6.78
C LEU A 197 26.15 13.26 -7.26
N GLN A 198 26.49 12.21 -6.49
CA GLN A 198 27.53 11.25 -6.84
C GLN A 198 27.11 9.85 -6.38
N PRO A 199 27.02 8.85 -7.28
CA PRO A 199 26.64 7.50 -6.90
C PRO A 199 27.72 6.86 -6.03
N ALA A 200 27.31 5.88 -5.21
CA ALA A 200 28.28 5.06 -4.49
C ALA A 200 29.18 4.30 -5.48
N THR A 201 30.49 4.28 -5.21
CA THR A 201 31.48 3.62 -6.07
C THR A 201 32.48 2.86 -5.24
N HIS A 202 33.10 1.84 -5.84
CA HIS A 202 34.26 1.18 -5.26
C HIS A 202 35.50 1.67 -6.01
N VAL A 203 36.45 2.24 -5.29
CA VAL A 203 37.73 2.71 -5.86
C VAL A 203 38.87 1.92 -5.24
N LYS A 204 39.93 1.67 -6.01
CA LYS A 204 41.16 1.11 -5.45
C LYS A 204 42.01 2.23 -4.89
N ASP A 205 42.50 2.07 -3.67
CA ASP A 205 43.48 3.01 -3.10
C ASP A 205 44.88 2.82 -3.71
N ALA A 206 45.83 3.66 -3.29
CA ALA A 206 47.21 3.64 -3.78
C ALA A 206 47.95 2.31 -3.54
N HIS A 207 47.42 1.44 -2.67
CA HIS A 207 47.98 0.13 -2.34
C HIS A 207 47.15 -1.03 -2.95
N GLY A 208 46.14 -0.71 -3.77
CA GLY A 208 45.33 -1.69 -4.49
C GLY A 208 44.12 -2.24 -3.72
N TYR A 209 43.85 -1.76 -2.50
CA TYR A 209 42.69 -2.21 -1.72
C TYR A 209 41.41 -1.53 -2.20
N LEU A 210 40.33 -2.30 -2.30
CA LEU A 210 39.01 -1.76 -2.64
C LEU A 210 38.43 -0.98 -1.46
N GLN A 211 38.24 0.32 -1.66
CA GLN A 211 37.53 1.20 -0.74
C GLN A 211 36.14 1.54 -1.28
N TYR A 212 35.16 1.53 -0.38
CA TYR A 212 33.81 1.98 -0.68
C TYR A 212 33.72 3.49 -0.50
N VAL A 213 33.38 4.20 -1.57
CA VAL A 213 33.04 5.62 -1.56
C VAL A 213 31.51 5.71 -1.50
N PRO A 214 30.94 6.22 -0.39
CA PRO A 214 29.49 6.31 -0.23
C PRO A 214 28.86 7.31 -1.21
N GLU A 215 27.57 7.13 -1.44
CA GLU A 215 26.75 8.05 -2.24
C GLU A 215 26.72 9.44 -1.59
N VAL A 216 26.90 10.48 -2.41
CA VAL A 216 26.63 11.87 -2.01
C VAL A 216 25.28 12.27 -2.57
N SER A 217 24.35 12.65 -1.68
CA SER A 217 23.01 13.05 -2.06
C SER A 217 22.60 14.37 -1.42
N LYS A 218 21.64 15.05 -2.05
CA LYS A 218 21.07 16.31 -1.56
C LYS A 218 19.56 16.23 -1.60
N PHE A 219 18.93 16.73 -0.54
CA PHE A 219 17.49 16.95 -0.52
C PHE A 219 17.11 18.22 -1.30
N VAL A 220 16.27 18.08 -2.31
CA VAL A 220 15.66 19.18 -3.06
C VAL A 220 14.16 19.23 -2.81
N ASP A 221 13.64 20.43 -2.60
CA ASP A 221 12.22 20.61 -2.37
C ASP A 221 11.43 20.29 -3.64
N THR A 222 10.43 19.44 -3.51
CA THR A 222 9.50 19.15 -4.59
C THR A 222 8.25 20.01 -4.43
N PRO A 223 7.86 20.75 -5.47
CA PRO A 223 6.65 21.54 -5.40
C PRO A 223 5.40 20.64 -5.45
N LEU A 224 4.27 21.22 -5.03
CA LEU A 224 2.96 20.63 -5.26
C LEU A 224 2.72 20.44 -6.76
N ALA A 225 2.13 19.32 -7.12
CA ALA A 225 1.54 19.13 -8.45
C ALA A 225 0.24 18.33 -8.36
N PHE A 226 -0.66 18.54 -9.32
CA PHE A 226 -1.81 17.65 -9.56
C PHE A 226 -1.66 16.96 -10.90
N ARG A 227 -2.14 15.73 -10.98
CA ARG A 227 -2.09 14.91 -12.19
C ARG A 227 -3.48 14.34 -12.45
N ALA A 228 -3.86 14.31 -13.72
CA ALA A 228 -4.98 13.55 -14.22
C ALA A 228 -4.42 12.41 -15.06
N VAL A 229 -4.69 11.17 -14.68
CA VAL A 229 -4.13 9.97 -15.29
C VAL A 229 -5.27 9.09 -15.76
N ARG A 230 -5.18 8.56 -16.97
CA ARG A 230 -6.15 7.60 -17.48
C ARG A 230 -5.96 6.26 -16.77
N LEU A 231 -7.02 5.73 -16.18
CA LEU A 231 -6.96 4.52 -15.37
C LEU A 231 -6.69 3.27 -16.22
N SER A 232 -7.24 3.19 -17.43
CA SER A 232 -7.09 2.03 -18.31
C SER A 232 -5.64 1.74 -18.73
N ASP A 233 -4.84 2.76 -19.04
CA ASP A 233 -3.47 2.60 -19.56
C ASP A 233 -2.38 3.20 -18.66
N GLY A 234 -2.74 4.04 -17.67
CA GLY A 234 -1.79 4.74 -16.80
C GLY A 234 -1.19 5.99 -17.44
N ARG A 235 -1.69 6.41 -18.60
CA ARG A 235 -1.18 7.58 -19.33
C ARG A 235 -1.59 8.87 -18.64
N GLU A 236 -0.62 9.72 -18.38
CA GLU A 236 -0.89 11.08 -17.91
C GLU A 236 -1.62 11.87 -18.99
N LEU A 237 -2.82 12.34 -18.67
CA LEU A 237 -3.64 13.16 -19.56
C LEU A 237 -3.26 14.63 -19.44
N ALA A 238 -3.11 15.10 -18.20
CA ALA A 238 -2.75 16.47 -17.91
C ALA A 238 -2.09 16.57 -16.53
N ARG A 239 -1.31 17.64 -16.37
CA ARG A 239 -0.61 17.94 -15.13
C ARG A 239 -0.66 19.44 -14.85
N LEU A 240 -0.79 19.78 -13.58
CA LEU A 240 -0.75 21.14 -13.07
C LEU A 240 0.40 21.22 -12.06
N ASP A 241 1.48 21.88 -12.46
CA ASP A 241 2.65 22.12 -11.62
C ASP A 241 2.60 23.50 -10.98
N PHE A 242 2.96 23.58 -9.71
CA PHE A 242 3.18 24.85 -9.02
C PHE A 242 4.68 25.12 -8.97
N LYS A 243 5.12 26.33 -9.35
CA LYS A 243 6.54 26.71 -9.20
C LYS A 243 6.85 27.20 -7.79
N ASP A 244 5.85 27.77 -7.14
CA ASP A 244 5.96 28.29 -5.78
C ASP A 244 5.93 27.14 -4.76
N THR A 245 7.08 26.82 -4.17
CA THR A 245 7.22 25.77 -3.15
C THR A 245 6.54 26.12 -1.83
N CYS A 246 6.08 27.36 -1.67
CA CYS A 246 5.26 27.78 -0.54
C CYS A 246 3.79 27.41 -0.70
N VAL A 247 3.32 27.05 -1.89
CA VAL A 247 1.97 26.53 -2.08
C VAL A 247 1.90 25.11 -1.52
N GLY A 248 0.92 24.89 -0.66
CA GLY A 248 0.65 23.63 0.02
C GLY A 248 -0.61 22.95 -0.50
N LEU A 249 -0.76 21.69 -0.12
CA LEU A 249 -2.04 20.99 -0.21
C LEU A 249 -2.80 21.21 1.10
N PRO A 250 -4.14 21.37 1.09
CA PRO A 250 -4.90 21.25 2.34
C PRO A 250 -4.61 19.91 3.01
N ALA A 251 -4.83 19.83 4.32
CA ALA A 251 -4.64 18.59 5.07
C ALA A 251 -5.74 17.59 4.67
N LEU A 252 -5.50 16.85 3.59
CA LEU A 252 -6.37 15.81 3.06
C LEU A 252 -6.07 14.47 3.73
N GLN A 253 -7.13 13.74 4.08
CA GLN A 253 -7.01 12.35 4.47
C GLN A 253 -7.02 11.45 3.24
N PHE A 254 -5.85 11.04 2.76
CA PHE A 254 -5.72 10.18 1.57
C PHE A 254 -6.09 8.72 1.80
N GLU A 255 -5.96 8.26 3.04
CA GLU A 255 -6.21 6.87 3.42
C GLU A 255 -7.40 6.78 4.35
N ARG A 256 -8.30 5.82 4.12
CA ARG A 256 -9.37 5.53 5.07
C ARG A 256 -8.72 5.29 6.44
N PRO A 257 -9.16 6.00 7.50
CA PRO A 257 -8.62 5.78 8.83
C PRO A 257 -8.85 4.33 9.21
N GLY A 258 -7.79 3.65 9.66
CA GLY A 258 -7.95 2.38 10.36
C GLY A 258 -8.59 2.62 11.73
N ALA A 259 -8.81 1.55 12.50
CA ALA A 259 -9.31 1.63 13.88
C ALA A 259 -8.46 2.47 14.84
N LYS A 260 -7.29 2.96 14.40
CA LYS A 260 -6.57 4.07 15.02
C LYS A 260 -6.34 5.16 13.97
N ALA A 261 -6.87 6.36 14.24
CA ALA A 261 -6.42 7.56 13.57
C ALA A 261 -4.92 7.73 13.81
N ALA A 262 -4.16 8.12 12.77
CA ALA A 262 -2.78 8.52 12.96
C ALA A 262 -2.75 9.72 13.92
N SER A 263 -1.84 9.71 14.90
CA SER A 263 -1.56 10.88 15.73
C SER A 263 -0.90 11.94 14.86
N GLY A 264 -1.71 12.85 14.34
CA GLY A 264 -1.31 14.02 13.56
C GLY A 264 -2.40 15.09 13.69
N SER A 265 -2.13 16.31 13.22
CA SER A 265 -3.16 17.34 13.15
C SER A 265 -4.38 16.79 12.40
N SER A 266 -5.57 16.93 12.97
CA SER A 266 -6.81 16.47 12.35
C SER A 266 -6.86 16.95 10.90
N PRO A 267 -7.14 16.06 9.94
CA PRO A 267 -7.24 16.48 8.55
C PRO A 267 -8.34 17.54 8.44
N VAL A 268 -8.11 18.57 7.64
CA VAL A 268 -9.13 19.58 7.35
C VAL A 268 -10.21 18.99 6.47
N ILE A 269 -9.87 17.98 5.65
CA ILE A 269 -10.79 17.29 4.74
C ILE A 269 -10.70 15.79 4.98
N ALA A 270 -11.81 15.20 5.42
CA ALA A 270 -11.92 13.77 5.70
C ALA A 270 -11.87 12.93 4.41
N PHE A 271 -11.57 11.63 4.55
CA PHE A 271 -11.34 10.73 3.42
C PHE A 271 -12.50 10.72 2.40
N ASP A 272 -13.73 10.69 2.90
CA ASP A 272 -14.95 10.63 2.09
C ASP A 272 -15.28 11.97 1.40
N ASP A 273 -14.74 13.09 1.91
CA ASP A 273 -14.93 14.43 1.35
C ASP A 273 -13.87 14.82 0.31
N VAL A 274 -12.75 14.09 0.24
CA VAL A 274 -11.67 14.37 -0.73
C VAL A 274 -12.17 14.40 -2.18
N PRO A 275 -13.04 13.48 -2.65
CA PRO A 275 -13.60 13.54 -4.01
C PRO A 275 -14.37 14.82 -4.28
N ALA A 276 -15.21 15.25 -3.34
CA ALA A 276 -16.00 16.48 -3.45
C ALA A 276 -15.08 17.70 -3.46
N TRP A 277 -14.08 17.75 -2.58
CA TRP A 277 -13.05 18.79 -2.61
C TRP A 277 -12.35 18.84 -3.97
N ARG A 278 -11.88 17.70 -4.48
CA ARG A 278 -11.21 17.58 -5.78
C ARG A 278 -12.11 18.11 -6.90
N ALA A 279 -13.41 17.81 -6.88
CA ALA A 279 -14.38 18.30 -7.85
C ALA A 279 -14.59 19.82 -7.80
N ASN A 280 -14.47 20.41 -6.63
CA ASN A 280 -14.60 21.85 -6.44
C ASN A 280 -13.29 22.61 -6.64
N ALA A 281 -12.15 21.93 -6.51
CA ALA A 281 -10.83 22.54 -6.63
C ALA A 281 -10.25 22.45 -8.05
N LEU A 282 -10.42 21.30 -8.72
CA LEU A 282 -9.76 20.99 -9.99
C LEU A 282 -10.76 20.89 -11.13
N GLU A 283 -10.32 21.32 -12.31
CA GLU A 283 -11.04 21.16 -13.56
C GLU A 283 -10.12 20.56 -14.62
N LEU A 284 -10.56 19.46 -15.21
CA LEU A 284 -9.94 18.85 -16.39
C LEU A 284 -10.77 19.21 -17.61
N THR A 285 -10.21 19.99 -18.53
CA THR A 285 -10.82 20.28 -19.83
C THR A 285 -10.15 19.44 -20.90
N GLN A 286 -10.94 18.74 -21.72
CA GLN A 286 -10.44 17.91 -22.83
C GLN A 286 -11.03 18.44 -24.14
N ALA A 287 -10.18 18.93 -25.04
CA ALA A 287 -10.58 19.44 -26.34
C ALA A 287 -9.54 19.07 -27.40
N GLN A 288 -10.00 18.59 -28.57
CA GLN A 288 -9.16 18.35 -29.75
C GLN A 288 -7.88 17.54 -29.46
N GLY A 289 -8.00 16.49 -28.64
CA GLY A 289 -6.87 15.61 -28.30
C GLY A 289 -5.88 16.17 -27.27
N ARG A 290 -6.14 17.36 -26.72
CA ARG A 290 -5.39 17.92 -25.59
C ARG A 290 -6.24 17.92 -24.33
N ALA A 291 -5.60 17.60 -23.21
CA ALA A 291 -6.20 17.73 -21.90
C ALA A 291 -5.42 18.76 -21.09
N THR A 292 -6.12 19.57 -20.31
CA THR A 292 -5.53 20.59 -19.45
C THR A 292 -6.15 20.50 -18.08
N LEU A 293 -5.31 20.47 -17.05
CA LEU A 293 -5.72 20.45 -15.65
C LEU A 293 -5.44 21.83 -15.06
N ARG A 294 -6.45 22.44 -14.44
CA ARG A 294 -6.34 23.75 -13.80
C ARG A 294 -7.06 23.78 -12.46
N LEU A 295 -6.72 24.76 -11.62
CA LEU A 295 -7.59 25.14 -10.51
C LEU A 295 -8.86 25.78 -11.07
N LYS A 296 -10.01 25.52 -10.45
CA LYS A 296 -11.23 26.26 -10.74
C LYS A 296 -11.08 27.73 -10.33
N PRO A 297 -11.75 28.67 -11.01
CA PRO A 297 -11.75 30.08 -10.63
C PRO A 297 -12.13 30.28 -9.16
N GLY A 298 -11.42 31.14 -8.44
CA GLY A 298 -11.66 31.44 -7.02
C GLY A 298 -11.10 30.42 -6.03
N VAL A 299 -10.54 29.30 -6.49
CA VAL A 299 -9.89 28.32 -5.60
C VAL A 299 -8.49 28.78 -5.23
N ALA A 300 -8.27 29.01 -3.94
CA ALA A 300 -6.95 29.28 -3.37
C ALA A 300 -6.46 28.06 -2.58
N LEU A 301 -5.21 27.69 -2.83
CA LEU A 301 -4.52 26.65 -2.06
C LEU A 301 -3.84 27.25 -0.83
N PRO A 302 -3.73 26.51 0.29
CA PRO A 302 -3.07 27.01 1.48
C PRO A 302 -1.59 27.28 1.20
N ARG A 303 -1.00 28.21 1.96
CA ARG A 303 0.43 28.45 1.97
C ARG A 303 1.07 27.80 3.19
N LYS A 304 2.32 27.34 3.04
CA LYS A 304 3.12 26.85 4.16
C LYS A 304 3.33 27.96 5.20
N ALA A 305 3.35 27.58 6.48
CA ALA A 305 3.64 28.53 7.55
C ALA A 305 5.03 29.17 7.34
N GLY A 306 5.14 30.48 7.57
CA GLY A 306 6.37 31.26 7.34
C GLY A 306 6.58 31.73 5.89
N CYS A 307 5.73 31.32 4.95
CA CYS A 307 5.73 31.85 3.59
C CYS A 307 4.74 33.01 3.45
N ASN A 308 5.17 34.23 3.75
CA ASN A 308 4.36 35.43 3.50
C ASN A 308 4.24 35.69 1.99
N ALA A 309 3.09 36.21 1.55
CA ALA A 309 2.97 36.77 0.21
C ALA A 309 3.93 37.97 0.13
N SER A 310 4.90 37.88 -0.78
CA SER A 310 5.71 39.04 -1.19
C SER A 310 4.91 39.86 -2.20
#